data_AF-A0A8U1BIF5-F1
#
_entry.id   AF-A0A8U1BIF5-F1
#
_cell.length_a   1.000
_cell.length_b   1.000
_cell.length_c   1.000
_cell.angle_alpha   90.00
_cell.angle_beta   90.00
_cell.angle_gamma   90.00
#
_symmetry.space_group_name_H-M   'P 1'
#
loop_
_entity.id
_entity.type
_entity.pdbx_description
1 polymer ?
#
loop_
_entity_poly.entity_id
_entity_poly.type
_entity_poly.pdbx_seq_one_letter_code
_entity_poly.pdbx_strand_id
1 'polypeptide(L)'
;MPTPYFTLDAQLRFHDKWLKIDLQRVFSAEGLSEMWNEMVKDEEITFNGEESAHPEDCTDCFGTQKKDESNDKEKKEEEEVSTSVHHSIIETWDWGRQPDETELKDCLMVLVDDQQKLSAQMAKSTLSALRLRQRLVILERYLISLSHSMMEEKYKVRWKSPPSPPPPIVDNKRYALIH
;
A
#
# COMPACT_ATOMS: atom_id res chain seq x y z
N MET A 1 -5.44 -16.18 -6.50
CA MET A 1 -6.03 -14.98 -5.87
C MET A 1 -5.35 -13.74 -6.43
N PRO A 2 -6.07 -12.78 -7.03
CA PRO A 2 -5.50 -11.47 -7.32
C PRO A 2 -5.05 -10.85 -6.00
N THR A 3 -3.79 -10.40 -5.94
CA THR A 3 -3.26 -9.74 -4.74
C THR A 3 -4.04 -8.44 -4.52
N PRO A 4 -4.68 -8.25 -3.37
CA PRO A 4 -5.32 -6.99 -3.08
C PRO A 4 -4.29 -5.87 -3.11
N TYR A 5 -4.64 -4.79 -3.79
CA TYR A 5 -3.80 -3.61 -3.89
C TYR A 5 -4.55 -2.42 -3.29
N PHE A 6 -3.84 -1.66 -2.47
CA PHE A 6 -4.31 -0.34 -2.11
C PHE A 6 -3.89 0.65 -3.20
N THR A 7 -4.63 1.75 -3.28
CA THR A 7 -4.32 2.88 -4.16
C THR A 7 -4.00 4.10 -3.30
N LEU A 8 -2.96 4.85 -3.68
CA LEU A 8 -2.61 6.13 -3.06
C LEU A 8 -3.22 7.26 -3.90
N ASP A 9 -4.14 8.02 -3.31
CA ASP A 9 -4.68 9.27 -3.85
C ASP A 9 -4.16 10.45 -3.02
N ALA A 10 -3.04 11.03 -3.43
CA ALA A 10 -2.41 12.12 -2.69
C ALA A 10 -3.19 13.43 -2.87
N GLN A 11 -3.83 13.91 -1.81
CA GLN A 11 -4.71 15.06 -1.88
C GLN A 11 -3.97 16.36 -1.57
N LEU A 12 -4.17 17.37 -2.42
CA LEU A 12 -3.49 18.66 -2.33
C LEU A 12 -3.68 19.34 -0.97
N ARG A 13 -4.89 19.25 -0.40
CA ARG A 13 -5.26 19.86 0.89
C ARG A 13 -4.39 19.40 2.07
N PHE A 14 -3.77 18.22 1.98
CA PHE A 14 -2.91 17.67 3.02
C PHE A 14 -1.43 17.89 2.78
N HIS A 15 -1.03 18.56 1.70
CA HIS A 15 0.40 18.69 1.39
C HIS A 15 1.19 19.45 2.47
N ASP A 16 0.64 20.54 3.00
CA ASP A 16 1.26 21.27 4.12
C ASP A 16 1.31 20.47 5.42
N LYS A 17 0.35 19.56 5.64
CA LYS A 17 0.34 18.62 6.78
C LYS A 17 1.54 17.68 6.66
N TRP A 18 1.72 17.07 5.48
CA TRP A 18 2.79 16.12 5.20
C TRP A 18 4.19 16.71 5.32
N LEU A 19 4.39 17.96 4.92
CA LEU A 19 5.69 18.64 5.03
C LEU A 19 6.11 18.97 6.47
N LYS A 20 5.15 19.00 7.41
CA LYS A 20 5.39 19.29 8.83
C LYS A 20 5.57 18.03 9.68
N ILE A 21 5.28 16.86 9.12
CA ILE A 21 5.37 15.59 9.83
C ILE A 21 6.83 15.16 9.98
N ASP A 22 7.17 14.59 11.14
CA ASP A 22 8.43 13.89 11.33
C ASP A 22 8.40 12.51 10.65
N LEU A 23 9.07 12.42 9.50
CA LEU A 23 9.13 11.21 8.68
C LEU A 23 9.87 10.04 9.37
N GLN A 24 10.73 10.31 10.36
CA GLN A 24 11.44 9.25 11.09
C GLN A 24 10.49 8.32 11.87
N ARG A 25 9.29 8.81 12.21
CA ARG A 25 8.26 8.03 12.93
C ARG A 25 7.88 6.74 12.19
N VAL A 26 8.02 6.71 10.86
CA VAL A 26 7.69 5.56 10.00
C VAL A 26 8.57 4.32 10.27
N PHE A 27 9.72 4.49 10.92
CA PHE A 27 10.62 3.37 11.26
C PHE A 27 10.25 2.69 12.59
N SER A 28 9.44 3.34 13.42
CA SER A 28 8.85 2.73 14.62
C SER A 28 7.57 1.97 14.28
N ALA A 29 7.24 0.90 15.02
CA ALA A 29 6.02 0.14 14.78
C ALA A 29 4.76 0.97 15.04
N GLU A 30 4.75 1.72 16.15
CA GLU A 30 3.65 2.61 16.54
C GLU A 30 3.48 3.76 15.55
N GLY A 31 4.56 4.48 15.23
CA GLY A 31 4.51 5.59 14.28
C GLY A 31 4.12 5.17 12.86
N LEU A 32 4.53 3.98 12.40
CA LEU A 32 4.08 3.42 11.13
C LEU A 32 2.55 3.21 11.13
N SER A 33 2.02 2.58 12.19
CA SER A 33 0.58 2.35 12.33
C SER A 33 -0.22 3.64 12.42
N GLU A 34 0.25 4.62 13.18
CA GLU A 34 -0.39 5.94 13.30
C GLU A 34 -0.45 6.65 11.95
N MET A 35 0.68 6.76 11.24
CA MET A 35 0.74 7.43 9.95
C MET A 35 -0.10 6.73 8.89
N TRP A 36 -0.07 5.39 8.86
CA TRP A 36 -0.92 4.60 7.96
C TRP A 36 -2.40 4.83 8.25
N ASN A 37 -2.81 4.79 9.52
CA ASN A 37 -4.19 5.04 9.91
C ASN A 37 -4.64 6.47 9.58
N GLU A 38 -3.77 7.46 9.72
CA GLU A 38 -4.07 8.83 9.27
C GLU A 38 -4.31 8.89 7.76
N MET A 39 -3.52 8.18 6.95
CA MET A 39 -3.77 8.10 5.50
C MET A 39 -5.11 7.45 5.17
N VAL A 40 -5.52 6.42 5.93
CA VAL A 40 -6.86 5.81 5.78
C VAL A 40 -7.95 6.82 6.15
N LYS A 41 -7.80 7.54 7.27
CA LYS A 41 -8.78 8.54 7.73
C LYS A 41 -8.91 9.73 6.79
N ASP A 42 -7.79 10.16 6.20
CA ASP A 42 -7.72 11.25 5.24
C ASP A 42 -8.25 10.82 3.85
N GLU A 43 -8.66 9.55 3.70
CA GLU A 43 -9.10 8.92 2.44
C GLU A 43 -8.03 8.96 1.33
N GLU A 44 -6.76 9.15 1.70
CA GLU A 44 -5.64 9.16 0.76
C GLU A 44 -5.20 7.75 0.38
N ILE A 45 -5.59 6.73 1.16
CA ILE A 45 -5.43 5.32 0.77
C ILE A 45 -6.74 4.58 0.85
N THR A 46 -7.06 3.87 -0.23
CA THR A 46 -8.23 2.99 -0.33
C THR A 46 -7.78 1.59 -0.66
N PHE A 47 -8.48 0.60 -0.11
CA PHE A 47 -8.25 -0.80 -0.41
C PHE A 47 -9.15 -1.18 -1.60
N ASN A 48 -8.56 -1.41 -2.78
CA ASN A 48 -9.28 -2.00 -3.89
C ASN A 48 -9.33 -3.51 -3.68
N GLY A 49 -10.25 -3.93 -2.82
CA GLY A 49 -10.81 -5.27 -2.89
C GLY A 49 -11.92 -5.21 -3.92
N GLU A 50 -11.66 -5.64 -5.14
CA GLU A 50 -12.74 -6.00 -6.06
C GLU A 50 -13.43 -7.27 -5.54
N GLU A 51 -14.25 -7.07 -4.50
CA GLU A 51 -15.27 -7.99 -4.00
C GLU A 51 -16.60 -7.24 -4.02
N SER A 52 -17.09 -6.98 -5.23
CA SER A 52 -18.50 -6.66 -5.44
C SER A 52 -19.24 -7.96 -5.73
N ALA A 53 -19.46 -8.79 -4.71
CA ALA A 53 -20.59 -9.72 -4.62
C ALA A 53 -20.62 -10.39 -3.23
N HIS A 54 -21.70 -10.12 -2.49
CA HIS A 54 -22.15 -10.76 -1.24
C HIS A 54 -21.53 -10.31 0.10
N PRO A 55 -22.35 -9.70 1.00
CA PRO A 55 -21.99 -9.51 2.39
C PRO A 55 -22.56 -10.68 3.20
N GLU A 56 -21.80 -11.73 3.47
CA GLU A 56 -22.19 -12.69 4.51
C GLU A 56 -20.96 -13.12 5.32
N ASP A 57 -21.03 -12.77 6.60
CA ASP A 57 -20.29 -13.32 7.75
C ASP A 57 -18.78 -13.04 7.90
N CYS A 58 -18.49 -11.87 8.47
CA CYS A 58 -17.32 -11.69 9.33
C CYS A 58 -17.81 -11.21 10.69
N THR A 59 -18.27 -12.16 11.49
CA THR A 59 -18.66 -11.91 12.89
C THR A 59 -17.60 -12.52 13.82
N ASP A 60 -17.00 -11.61 14.59
CA ASP A 60 -16.32 -11.79 15.88
C ASP A 60 -14.91 -12.42 15.93
N CYS A 61 -13.92 -11.55 16.18
CA CYS A 61 -12.74 -11.87 17.00
C CYS A 61 -12.34 -10.67 17.88
N PHE A 62 -13.17 -10.36 18.88
CA PHE A 62 -12.75 -9.68 20.11
C PHE A 62 -13.43 -10.35 21.31
N GLY A 63 -12.66 -10.73 22.32
CA GLY A 63 -13.20 -10.96 23.66
C GLY A 63 -12.73 -12.23 24.36
N THR A 64 -11.75 -12.06 25.24
CA THR A 64 -11.31 -12.98 26.27
C THR A 64 -12.45 -13.44 27.20
N GLN A 65 -12.44 -14.72 27.62
CA GLN A 65 -12.57 -15.21 29.03
C GLN A 65 -13.51 -16.44 29.26
N LYS A 66 -12.86 -17.60 29.49
CA LYS A 66 -13.19 -18.77 30.36
C LYS A 66 -14.65 -19.28 30.48
N LYS A 67 -14.89 -20.54 30.10
CA LYS A 67 -15.36 -21.65 30.98
C LYS A 67 -15.26 -23.01 30.28
N ASP A 68 -14.92 -24.01 31.08
CA ASP A 68 -14.66 -25.44 30.83
C ASP A 68 -15.88 -26.22 30.27
N GLU A 69 -15.61 -27.25 29.45
CA GLU A 69 -16.22 -28.61 29.41
C GLU A 69 -16.36 -29.21 27.98
N SER A 70 -15.49 -30.19 27.67
CA SER A 70 -15.67 -31.39 26.82
C SER A 70 -16.74 -31.39 25.71
N ASN A 71 -16.30 -31.40 24.44
CA ASN A 71 -16.78 -32.40 23.46
C ASN A 71 -15.86 -32.50 22.23
N ASP A 72 -15.47 -33.73 21.92
CA ASP A 72 -14.75 -34.18 20.73
C ASP A 72 -15.63 -34.01 19.48
N LYS A 73 -15.12 -33.29 18.47
CA LYS A 73 -15.57 -33.29 17.07
C LYS A 73 -14.60 -32.44 16.25
N GLU A 74 -13.49 -33.05 15.85
CA GLU A 74 -12.73 -32.64 14.68
C GLU A 74 -13.67 -32.65 13.47
N LYS A 75 -14.13 -31.46 13.06
CA LYS A 75 -14.79 -31.25 11.76
C LYS A 75 -13.85 -30.44 10.89
N LYS A 76 -13.03 -31.19 10.16
CA LYS A 76 -12.89 -31.13 8.69
C LYS A 76 -13.35 -29.81 8.05
N GLU A 77 -12.51 -28.79 8.11
CA GLU A 77 -12.66 -27.55 7.33
C GLU A 77 -11.28 -27.11 6.84
N GLU A 78 -10.68 -27.89 5.94
CA GLU A 78 -9.53 -27.44 5.13
C GLU A 78 -9.39 -28.31 3.87
N GLU A 79 -10.48 -28.45 3.10
CA GLU A 79 -10.45 -29.19 1.83
C GLU A 79 -11.11 -28.36 0.72
N GLU A 80 -10.66 -27.11 0.54
CA GLU A 80 -10.83 -26.37 -0.73
C GLU A 80 -9.55 -25.58 -1.04
N VAL A 81 -8.40 -26.24 -0.95
CA VAL A 81 -7.23 -25.82 -1.73
C VAL A 81 -7.43 -26.46 -3.09
N SER A 82 -7.60 -25.64 -4.13
CA SER A 82 -7.54 -26.04 -5.55
C SER A 82 -6.63 -27.26 -5.71
N THR A 83 -7.18 -28.42 -6.07
CA THR A 83 -6.42 -29.68 -6.13
C THR A 83 -5.18 -29.47 -6.97
N SER A 84 -4.06 -29.30 -6.27
CA SER A 84 -2.81 -28.89 -6.91
C SER A 84 -2.36 -30.01 -7.85
N VAL A 85 -1.59 -29.68 -8.88
CA VAL A 85 -1.13 -30.65 -9.89
C VAL A 85 -0.46 -31.87 -9.24
N HIS A 86 0.28 -31.68 -8.15
CA HIS A 86 0.86 -32.78 -7.38
C HIS A 86 -0.18 -33.69 -6.69
N HIS A 87 -1.29 -33.12 -6.21
CA HIS A 87 -2.37 -33.90 -5.59
C HIS A 87 -2.99 -34.85 -6.61
N SER A 88 -3.27 -34.33 -7.82
CA SER A 88 -3.80 -35.14 -8.91
C SER A 88 -2.84 -36.27 -9.32
N ILE A 89 -1.53 -36.02 -9.32
CA ILE A 89 -0.52 -37.05 -9.61
C ILE A 89 -0.52 -38.13 -8.52
N ILE A 90 -0.49 -37.74 -7.24
CA ILE A 90 -0.43 -38.68 -6.11
C ILE A 90 -1.70 -39.54 -6.04
N GLU A 91 -2.88 -38.96 -6.28
CA GLU A 91 -4.16 -39.68 -6.29
C GLU A 91 -4.22 -40.77 -7.36
N THR A 92 -3.48 -40.64 -8.48
CA THR A 92 -3.43 -41.73 -9.48
C THR A 92 -2.74 -43.00 -8.97
N TRP A 93 -2.03 -42.92 -7.84
CA TRP A 93 -1.36 -44.04 -7.19
C TRP A 93 -2.12 -44.56 -5.97
N ASP A 94 -3.18 -43.87 -5.54
CA ASP A 94 -3.98 -44.29 -4.40
C ASP A 94 -4.67 -45.62 -4.70
N TRP A 95 -4.40 -46.61 -3.85
CA TRP A 95 -4.90 -47.98 -3.98
C TRP A 95 -4.56 -48.65 -5.33
N GLY A 96 -3.58 -48.11 -6.07
CA GLY A 96 -3.24 -48.46 -7.45
C GLY A 96 -1.85 -49.08 -7.64
N ARG A 97 -1.30 -48.90 -8.84
CA ARG A 97 0.05 -49.37 -9.21
C ARG A 97 1.10 -48.53 -8.49
N GLN A 98 2.16 -49.18 -8.00
CA GLN A 98 3.31 -48.46 -7.49
C GLN A 98 3.95 -47.61 -8.62
N PRO A 99 4.23 -46.32 -8.37
CA PRO A 99 4.92 -45.48 -9.33
C PRO A 99 6.32 -46.01 -9.61
N ASP A 100 6.77 -45.82 -10.85
CA ASP A 100 8.16 -46.07 -11.20
C ASP A 100 9.09 -44.90 -10.82
N GLU A 101 10.39 -45.09 -10.98
CA GLU A 101 11.39 -44.09 -10.61
C GLU A 101 11.26 -42.78 -11.43
N THR A 102 10.75 -42.87 -12.66
CA THR A 102 10.54 -41.69 -13.51
C THR A 102 9.34 -40.87 -13.05
N GLU A 103 8.22 -41.53 -12.78
CA GLU A 103 7.01 -40.92 -12.24
C GLU A 103 7.26 -40.24 -10.89
N LEU A 104 8.09 -40.86 -10.04
CA LEU A 104 8.46 -40.28 -8.74
C LEU A 104 9.33 -39.02 -8.90
N LYS A 105 10.28 -39.00 -9.85
CA LYS A 105 11.11 -37.82 -10.14
C LYS A 105 10.28 -36.68 -10.69
N ASP A 106 9.34 -36.97 -11.59
CA ASP A 106 8.45 -35.97 -12.16
C ASP A 106 7.53 -35.38 -11.08
N CYS A 107 6.95 -36.22 -10.23
CA CYS A 107 6.18 -35.77 -9.06
C CYS A 107 7.00 -34.88 -8.12
N LEU A 108 8.26 -35.27 -7.83
CA LEU A 108 9.16 -34.47 -7.01
C LEU A 108 9.44 -33.09 -7.62
N MET A 109 9.65 -33.01 -8.94
CA MET A 109 9.87 -31.74 -9.63
C MET A 109 8.65 -30.82 -9.52
N VAL A 110 7.44 -31.36 -9.67
CA VAL A 110 6.18 -30.60 -9.48
C VAL A 110 6.05 -30.10 -8.04
N LEU A 111 6.33 -30.94 -7.04
CA LEU A 111 6.28 -30.56 -5.63
C LEU A 111 7.28 -29.45 -5.28
N VAL A 112 8.50 -29.52 -5.82
CA VAL A 112 9.53 -28.49 -5.61
C VAL A 112 9.10 -27.16 -6.21
N ASP A 113 8.57 -27.17 -7.43
CA ASP A 113 8.06 -25.97 -8.10
C ASP A 113 6.88 -25.36 -7.32
N ASP A 114 5.94 -26.18 -6.86
CA ASP A 114 4.80 -25.72 -6.06
C ASP A 114 5.25 -25.12 -4.71
N GLN A 115 6.19 -25.77 -4.02
CA GLN A 115 6.76 -25.24 -2.78
C GLN A 115 7.46 -23.90 -3.02
N GLN A 116 8.19 -23.75 -4.12
CA GLN A 116 8.82 -22.48 -4.47
C GLN A 116 7.78 -21.39 -4.74
N LYS A 117 6.71 -21.69 -5.48
CA LYS A 117 5.60 -20.75 -5.71
C LYS A 117 4.92 -20.34 -4.41
N LEU A 118 4.61 -21.29 -3.53
CA LEU A 118 4.02 -21.04 -2.22
C LEU A 118 4.94 -20.17 -1.36
N SER A 119 6.24 -20.48 -1.33
CA SER A 119 7.22 -19.68 -0.59
C SER A 119 7.30 -18.23 -1.09
N ALA A 120 7.23 -18.02 -2.42
CA ALA A 120 7.25 -16.70 -3.02
C ALA A 120 5.96 -15.91 -2.72
N GLN A 121 4.81 -16.58 -2.68
CA GLN A 121 3.54 -15.96 -2.28
C GLN A 121 3.55 -15.58 -0.81
N MET A 122 3.95 -16.50 0.07
CA MET A 122 4.06 -16.25 1.51
C MET A 122 5.06 -15.14 1.80
N ALA A 123 6.20 -15.08 1.10
CA ALA A 123 7.18 -14.03 1.25
C ALA A 123 6.56 -12.63 1.07
N LYS A 124 5.64 -12.47 0.11
CA LYS A 124 4.93 -11.21 -0.15
C LYS A 124 3.89 -10.85 0.92
N SER A 125 3.32 -11.85 1.60
CA SER A 125 2.35 -11.65 2.69
C SER A 125 3.00 -11.61 4.07
N THR A 126 4.31 -11.83 4.19
CA THR A 126 5.00 -11.69 5.48
C THR A 126 4.79 -10.29 6.08
N LEU A 127 4.71 -10.24 7.41
CA LEU A 127 4.56 -9.00 8.15
C LEU A 127 5.67 -7.99 7.85
N SER A 128 6.91 -8.46 7.58
CA SER A 128 8.02 -7.60 7.19
C SER A 128 7.83 -6.98 5.80
N ALA A 129 7.37 -7.76 4.82
CA ALA A 129 7.05 -7.27 3.48
C ALA A 129 5.89 -6.27 3.50
N LEU A 130 4.84 -6.56 4.27
CA LEU A 130 3.70 -5.65 4.44
C LEU A 130 4.12 -4.32 5.09
N ARG A 131 4.88 -4.38 6.20
CA ARG A 131 5.40 -3.18 6.87
C ARG A 131 6.32 -2.38 5.97
N LEU A 132 7.17 -3.03 5.17
CA LEU A 132 8.00 -2.34 4.19
C LEU A 132 7.15 -1.64 3.12
N ARG A 133 6.14 -2.32 2.59
CA ARG A 133 5.20 -1.75 1.61
C ARG A 133 4.51 -0.51 2.19
N GLN A 134 4.01 -0.55 3.42
CA GLN A 134 3.40 0.60 4.08
C GLN A 134 4.38 1.77 4.22
N ARG A 135 5.64 1.51 4.62
CA ARG A 135 6.68 2.54 4.69
C ARG A 135 6.93 3.20 3.34
N LEU A 136 7.03 2.42 2.26
CA LEU A 136 7.26 2.94 0.92
C LEU A 136 6.13 3.89 0.47
N VAL A 137 4.88 3.56 0.79
CA VAL A 137 3.72 4.40 0.46
C VAL A 137 3.73 5.73 1.22
N ILE A 138 4.06 5.69 2.50
CA ILE A 138 4.19 6.89 3.32
C ILE A 138 5.32 7.79 2.77
N LEU A 139 6.45 7.19 2.38
CA LEU A 139 7.56 7.92 1.75
C LEU A 139 7.14 8.51 0.39
N GLU A 140 6.45 7.74 -0.44
CA GLU A 140 5.88 8.21 -1.70
C GLU A 140 4.96 9.41 -1.48
N ARG A 141 4.03 9.31 -0.52
CA ARG A 141 3.12 10.39 -0.16
C ARG A 141 3.86 11.66 0.26
N TYR A 142 4.91 11.53 1.07
CA TYR A 142 5.75 12.66 1.47
C TYR A 142 6.49 13.28 0.27
N LEU A 143 7.07 12.45 -0.60
CA LEU A 143 7.79 12.91 -1.80
C LEU A 143 6.88 13.63 -2.80
N ILE A 144 5.62 13.22 -2.93
CA ILE A 144 4.61 13.94 -3.73
C ILE A 144 4.42 15.36 -3.16
N SER A 145 4.24 15.51 -1.84
CA SER A 145 4.12 16.82 -1.21
C SER A 145 5.37 17.68 -1.34
N LEU A 146 6.54 17.10 -1.16
CA LEU A 146 7.82 17.79 -1.35
C LEU A 146 8.02 18.26 -2.79
N SER A 147 7.66 17.41 -3.76
CA SER A 147 7.76 17.77 -5.18
C SER A 147 6.85 18.95 -5.51
N HIS A 148 5.63 18.96 -4.95
CA HIS A 148 4.71 20.06 -5.12
C HIS A 148 5.23 21.36 -4.50
N SER A 149 5.77 21.34 -3.28
CA SER A 149 6.31 22.54 -2.63
C SER A 149 7.52 23.11 -3.38
N MET A 150 8.38 22.23 -3.93
CA MET A 150 9.50 22.66 -4.77
C MET A 150 9.04 23.32 -6.07
N MET A 151 7.94 22.87 -6.67
CA MET A 151 7.33 23.57 -7.81
C MET A 151 6.74 24.92 -7.38
N GLU A 152 6.18 24.98 -6.16
CA GLU A 152 5.63 26.18 -5.56
C GLU A 152 6.63 27.29 -5.28
N GLU A 153 7.75 26.96 -4.68
CA GLU A 153 8.82 27.93 -4.52
C GLU A 153 9.33 28.46 -5.87
N LYS A 154 9.47 27.60 -6.88
CA LYS A 154 9.91 28.01 -8.22
C LYS A 154 8.96 29.02 -8.87
N TYR A 155 7.64 28.88 -8.70
CA TYR A 155 6.72 29.89 -9.21
C TYR A 155 6.65 31.13 -8.32
N LYS A 156 6.78 31.02 -7.00
CA LYS A 156 6.84 32.19 -6.09
C LYS A 156 8.05 33.09 -6.39
N VAL A 157 9.19 32.49 -6.76
CA VAL A 157 10.38 33.23 -7.18
C VAL A 157 10.17 33.96 -8.51
N ARG A 158 9.39 33.41 -9.44
CA ARG A 158 9.16 34.00 -10.77
C ARG A 158 8.27 35.25 -10.77
N TRP A 159 7.40 35.43 -9.78
CA TRP A 159 6.47 36.59 -9.70
C TRP A 159 6.97 37.75 -8.84
N LYS A 160 8.13 37.62 -8.18
CA LYS A 160 8.82 38.74 -7.55
C LYS A 160 9.54 39.54 -8.65
N SER A 161 8.78 40.27 -9.45
CA SER A 161 9.31 41.20 -10.45
C SER A 161 10.24 42.25 -9.79
N PRO A 162 11.29 42.73 -10.47
CA PRO A 162 12.11 43.84 -9.97
C PRO A 162 11.26 45.08 -9.68
N PRO A 163 11.67 45.96 -8.76
CA PRO A 163 10.93 47.19 -8.51
C PRO A 163 10.86 48.00 -9.81
N SER A 164 9.65 48.40 -10.20
CA SER A 164 9.45 49.26 -11.36
C SER A 164 10.22 50.57 -11.17
N PRO A 165 10.93 51.08 -12.19
CA PRO A 165 11.63 52.35 -12.06
C PRO A 165 10.63 53.49 -11.76
N PRO A 166 11.01 54.48 -10.94
CA PRO A 166 10.12 55.60 -10.63
C PRO A 166 9.76 56.38 -11.90
N PRO A 167 8.54 56.93 -11.99
CA PRO A 167 8.11 57.68 -13.18
C PRO A 167 8.98 58.93 -13.36
N PRO A 168 9.25 59.34 -14.61
CA PRO A 168 10.05 60.52 -14.87
C PRO A 168 9.35 61.78 -14.33
N ILE A 169 10.10 62.59 -13.58
CA ILE A 169 9.69 63.93 -13.15
C ILE A 169 9.50 64.78 -14.42
N VAL A 170 8.26 65.18 -14.68
CA VAL A 170 7.94 66.09 -15.78
C VAL A 170 8.05 67.52 -15.22
N ASP A 171 9.20 68.17 -15.44
CA ASP A 171 9.40 69.58 -15.12
C ASP A 171 8.56 70.45 -16.08
N ASN A 172 7.34 70.79 -15.67
CA ASN A 172 6.52 71.78 -16.37
C ASN A 172 7.02 73.20 -16.05
N LYS A 173 8.07 73.65 -16.74
CA LYS A 173 8.39 75.08 -16.86
C LYS A 173 7.32 75.74 -17.74
N ARG A 174 6.33 76.37 -17.09
CA ARG A 174 5.37 77.27 -17.75
C ARG A 174 6.11 78.51 -18.25
N TYR A 175 6.19 78.68 -19.57
CA TYR A 175 6.58 79.93 -20.20
C TYR A 175 5.52 80.99 -19.88
N ALA A 176 5.90 82.03 -19.13
CA ALA A 176 5.11 83.25 -19.02
C ALA A 176 5.35 84.07 -20.30
N LEU A 177 4.34 84.10 -21.19
CA LEU A 177 4.28 85.06 -22.28
C LEU A 177 3.90 86.44 -21.71
N ILE A 178 4.77 87.40 -21.99
CA ILE A 178 4.62 88.83 -21.70
C ILE A 178 3.59 89.41 -22.68
N HIS A 179 2.64 90.20 -22.16
CA HIS A 179 1.91 91.21 -22.93
C HIS A 179 1.64 92.43 -22.04
#